data_AF-A0A292Q2L4-F1
#
_entry.id   AF-A0A292Q2L4-F1
#
_cell.length_a   1.000
_cell.length_b   1.000
_cell.length_c   1.000
_cell.angle_alpha   90.00
_cell.angle_beta   90.00
_cell.angle_gamma   90.00
#
_symmetry.space_group_name_H-M   'P 1'
#
loop_
_entity.id
_entity.type
_entity.pdbx_description
1 polymer ?
#
loop_
_entity_poly.entity_id
_entity_poly.type
_entity_poly.pdbx_seq_one_letter_code
_entity_poly.pdbx_strand_id
1 'polypeptide(L)'
;MPRPGYNSAIPGYRPSVNAAKPNLIKLFNTQSRTLFKHKTGGYEHVVFLGIYWEDEDLPCSREVSLLASFFEAVFRARSKIFAIPKINSQSSLNAMMSKFVMENQGEGRLLIVYYGGHGTSSRGLALWAAWGTKRHPHRPSPPTVDWFRTQPILMSPNDSGDVLIIIDACHSSAAAGARGSVSNRKVELIAAATVNSSTPGPGHHSFTIHLIRTMKELIISEGRFSVSTLNRHLQLREASLLATPHYSDLSANDLPSIMLCPADVGAVSAIPRDERKKKAKTYLNLVIGINQEVDEKVLMEMVAWLKKSAPGVVCECEMLDVLRRVERATVGSPGYGANMEEVVLDPGLYQSLGPSIDAGDLANIAIGRWAEYSGT
;
A
#
# COMPACT_ATOMS: atom_id res chain seq x y z
N MET A 1 18.90 23.90 -1.15
CA MET A 1 18.37 25.26 -0.92
C MET A 1 18.80 25.71 0.47
N PRO A 2 19.08 27.01 0.68
CA PRO A 2 19.27 27.54 2.03
C PRO A 2 17.97 27.33 2.81
N ARG A 3 18.07 26.98 4.10
CA ARG A 3 16.91 26.93 5.00
C ARG A 3 16.20 28.29 4.93
N PRO A 4 14.86 28.35 4.81
CA PRO A 4 14.15 29.60 4.99
C PRO A 4 14.56 30.17 6.35
N GLY A 5 15.00 31.43 6.38
CA GLY A 5 15.40 32.09 7.61
C GLY A 5 14.32 31.98 8.68
N TYR A 6 14.74 31.82 9.93
CA TYR A 6 13.94 31.57 11.14
C TYR A 6 12.94 32.69 11.54
N ASN A 7 12.47 33.51 10.58
CA ASN A 7 11.50 34.58 10.82
C ASN A 7 10.17 34.25 10.14
N SER A 8 9.44 33.28 10.69
CA SER A 8 8.05 32.99 10.32
C SER A 8 7.09 34.00 10.98
N ALA A 9 7.08 35.23 10.48
CA ALA A 9 6.04 36.19 10.84
C ALA A 9 4.79 35.93 9.99
N ILE A 10 4.00 34.90 10.32
CA ILE A 10 2.65 34.75 9.77
C ILE A 10 1.77 35.82 10.44
N PRO A 11 1.21 36.80 9.70
CA PRO A 11 0.41 37.87 10.29
C PRO A 11 -0.75 37.32 11.13
N GLY A 12 -0.91 37.81 12.36
CA GLY A 12 -1.95 37.36 13.30
C GLY A 12 -1.57 36.15 14.18
N TYR A 13 -0.37 35.59 14.00
CA TYR A 13 0.13 34.48 14.79
C TYR A 13 1.42 34.86 15.51
N ARG A 14 1.61 34.32 16.72
CA ARG A 14 2.87 34.42 17.48
C ARG A 14 3.39 33.02 17.80
N PRO A 15 4.71 32.83 17.90
CA PRO A 15 5.25 31.58 18.43
C PRO A 15 4.65 31.31 19.81
N SER A 16 4.09 30.12 20.02
CA SER A 16 3.77 29.66 21.38
C SER A 16 5.02 29.71 22.29
N VAL A 17 4.86 30.00 23.58
CA VAL A 17 5.97 30.27 24.52
C VAL A 17 6.42 28.99 25.26
N ASN A 18 5.93 27.82 24.85
CA ASN A 18 6.15 26.57 25.58
C ASN A 18 7.60 26.05 25.39
N ALA A 19 8.33 25.85 26.49
CA ALA A 19 9.73 25.41 26.50
C ALA A 19 9.95 24.00 25.89
N ALA A 20 8.90 23.18 25.81
CA ALA A 20 8.95 21.85 25.19
C ALA A 20 8.96 21.87 23.64
N LYS A 21 8.75 23.03 23.02
CA LYS A 21 8.61 23.21 21.56
C LYS A 21 9.69 22.57 20.69
N PRO A 22 11.00 22.75 20.94
CA PRO A 22 12.03 22.19 20.07
C PRO A 22 12.00 20.65 20.08
N ASN A 23 11.64 20.06 21.23
CA ASN A 23 11.52 18.61 21.37
C ASN A 23 10.29 18.07 20.63
N LEU A 24 9.16 18.77 20.71
CA LEU A 24 7.92 18.43 20.02
C LEU A 24 8.07 18.46 18.48
N ILE A 25 8.64 19.54 17.94
CA ILE A 25 8.91 19.66 16.50
C ILE A 25 9.86 18.56 16.03
N LYS A 26 10.96 18.33 16.77
CA LYS A 26 11.93 17.28 16.45
C LYS A 26 11.30 15.89 16.50
N LEU A 27 10.44 15.62 17.49
CA LEU A 27 9.73 14.36 17.64
C LEU A 27 8.82 14.11 16.44
N PHE A 28 7.97 15.08 16.09
CA PHE A 28 7.10 14.99 14.92
C PHE A 28 7.89 14.79 13.63
N ASN A 29 8.96 15.56 13.41
CA ASN A 29 9.78 15.48 12.19
C ASN A 29 10.52 14.14 12.09
N THR A 30 10.93 13.56 13.22
CA THR A 30 11.53 12.22 13.24
C THR A 30 10.51 11.16 12.88
N GLN A 31 9.34 11.20 13.51
CA GLN A 31 8.26 10.24 13.28
C GLN A 31 7.66 10.34 11.87
N SER A 32 7.49 11.54 11.33
CA SER A 32 6.94 11.74 9.98
C SER A 32 7.92 11.28 8.89
N ARG A 33 9.23 11.53 9.05
CA ARG A 33 10.25 11.08 8.08
C ARG A 33 10.28 9.56 7.91
N THR A 34 10.11 8.79 8.98
CA THR A 34 10.05 7.33 8.88
C THR A 34 8.82 6.87 8.08
N LEU A 35 7.71 7.61 8.11
CA LEU A 35 6.49 7.27 7.34
C LEU A 35 6.69 7.41 5.84
N PHE A 36 7.40 8.46 5.42
CA PHE A 36 7.56 8.77 4.01
C PHE A 36 8.82 8.15 3.38
N LYS A 37 9.72 7.54 4.17
CA LYS A 37 10.96 6.91 3.70
C LYS A 37 10.71 5.95 2.52
N HIS A 38 9.69 5.09 2.62
CA HIS A 38 9.34 4.13 1.56
C HIS A 38 8.36 4.68 0.50
N LYS A 39 7.66 5.79 0.79
CA LYS A 39 6.76 6.45 -0.19
C LYS A 39 7.50 7.17 -1.32
N THR A 40 8.79 7.48 -1.18
CA THR A 40 9.51 8.36 -2.12
C THR A 40 10.52 7.64 -3.03
N GLY A 41 11.21 6.61 -2.53
CA GLY A 41 12.28 5.92 -3.26
C GLY A 41 11.97 4.48 -3.69
N GLY A 42 10.85 3.91 -3.26
CA GLY A 42 10.61 2.47 -3.38
C GLY A 42 11.50 1.66 -2.42
N TYR A 43 11.48 0.34 -2.57
CA TYR A 43 12.36 -0.55 -1.82
C TYR A 43 13.70 -0.71 -2.53
N GLU A 44 14.80 -0.71 -1.78
CA GLU A 44 16.15 -0.91 -2.33
C GLU A 44 16.33 -2.32 -2.87
N HIS A 45 15.70 -3.30 -2.20
CA HIS A 45 15.68 -4.67 -2.66
C HIS A 45 14.31 -5.30 -2.48
N VAL A 46 13.78 -5.84 -3.57
CA VAL A 46 12.55 -6.63 -3.58
C VAL A 46 12.93 -8.09 -3.78
N VAL A 47 12.35 -8.98 -3.00
CA VAL A 47 12.58 -10.42 -3.11
C VAL A 47 11.24 -11.14 -3.14
N PHE A 48 11.02 -11.92 -4.19
CA PHE A 48 9.79 -12.70 -4.40
C PHE A 48 10.04 -14.17 -4.07
N LEU A 49 9.15 -14.77 -3.29
CA LEU A 49 9.12 -16.18 -2.98
C LEU A 49 7.80 -16.77 -3.47
N GLY A 50 7.86 -17.52 -4.55
CA GLY A 50 6.73 -18.26 -5.10
C GLY A 50 6.65 -19.67 -4.53
N ILE A 51 5.49 -20.07 -4.00
CA ILE A 51 5.28 -21.34 -3.32
C ILE A 51 4.12 -22.09 -4.00
N TYR A 52 4.34 -23.38 -4.26
CA TYR A 52 3.33 -24.34 -4.72
C TYR A 52 3.66 -25.73 -4.19
N TRP A 53 2.87 -26.75 -4.53
CA TRP A 53 3.15 -28.15 -4.14
C TRP A 53 3.86 -28.93 -5.25
N GLU A 54 4.81 -29.80 -4.89
CA GLU A 54 5.49 -30.66 -5.89
C GLU A 54 4.53 -31.63 -6.60
N ASP A 55 3.54 -32.12 -5.86
CA ASP A 55 2.55 -33.12 -6.29
C ASP A 55 1.22 -32.40 -6.56
N GLU A 56 1.26 -31.28 -7.30
CA GLU A 56 0.09 -30.46 -7.64
C GLU A 56 -0.86 -31.18 -8.62
N ASP A 57 -2.18 -31.08 -8.41
CA ASP A 57 -3.23 -31.52 -9.35
C ASP A 57 -3.79 -30.37 -10.21
N LEU A 58 -3.25 -29.16 -10.03
CA LEU A 58 -3.48 -27.95 -10.80
C LEU A 58 -2.12 -27.41 -11.24
N PRO A 59 -1.98 -26.79 -12.42
CA PRO A 59 -0.68 -26.32 -12.91
C PRO A 59 -0.27 -24.98 -12.27
N CYS A 60 -0.28 -24.90 -10.93
CA CYS A 60 0.02 -23.69 -10.16
C CYS A 60 1.47 -23.24 -10.35
N SER A 61 2.41 -24.18 -10.56
CA SER A 61 3.80 -23.92 -10.93
C SER A 61 3.96 -22.93 -12.10
N ARG A 62 3.06 -22.97 -13.09
CA ARG A 62 3.08 -22.07 -14.25
C ARG A 62 2.74 -20.63 -13.86
N GLU A 63 1.72 -20.45 -13.02
CA GLU A 63 1.30 -19.12 -12.56
C GLU A 63 2.28 -18.53 -11.56
N VAL A 64 2.85 -19.35 -10.68
CA VAL A 64 3.97 -18.96 -9.80
C VAL A 64 5.13 -18.43 -10.64
N SER A 65 5.52 -19.16 -11.69
CA SER A 65 6.62 -18.77 -12.57
C SER A 65 6.30 -17.49 -13.34
N LEU A 66 5.08 -17.36 -13.85
CA LEU A 66 4.62 -16.16 -14.54
C LEU A 66 4.68 -14.92 -13.63
N LEU A 67 4.22 -15.04 -12.39
CA LEU A 67 4.24 -13.96 -11.42
C LEU A 67 5.67 -13.61 -10.99
N ALA A 68 6.53 -14.61 -10.81
CA ALA A 68 7.96 -14.42 -10.56
C ALA A 68 8.64 -13.61 -11.67
N SER A 69 8.44 -14.02 -12.94
CA SER A 69 8.99 -13.30 -14.10
C SER A 69 8.44 -11.87 -14.19
N PHE A 70 7.18 -11.65 -13.85
CA PHE A 70 6.61 -10.30 -13.79
C PHE A 70 7.31 -9.44 -12.72
N PHE A 71 7.52 -9.95 -11.51
CA PHE A 71 8.22 -9.23 -10.45
C PHE A 71 9.69 -8.96 -10.78
N GLU A 72 10.38 -9.91 -11.42
CA GLU A 72 11.75 -9.72 -11.91
C GLU A 72 11.82 -8.61 -12.96
N ALA A 73 10.96 -8.67 -13.97
CA ALA A 73 10.98 -7.73 -15.08
C ALA A 73 10.57 -6.31 -14.67
N VAL A 74 9.54 -6.18 -13.84
CA VAL A 74 8.91 -4.88 -13.54
C VAL A 74 9.46 -4.25 -12.28
N PHE A 75 9.79 -5.05 -11.25
CA PHE A 75 10.22 -4.56 -9.94
C PHE A 75 11.69 -4.87 -9.64
N ARG A 76 12.44 -5.46 -10.59
CA ARG A 76 13.80 -5.97 -10.37
C ARG A 76 13.90 -6.86 -9.13
N ALA A 77 12.84 -7.60 -8.84
CA ALA A 77 12.84 -8.53 -7.74
C ALA A 77 13.85 -9.65 -8.01
N ARG A 78 14.49 -10.16 -6.96
CA ARG A 78 15.09 -11.50 -7.02
C ARG A 78 14.01 -12.51 -6.70
N SER A 79 13.76 -13.47 -7.58
CA SER A 79 12.77 -14.51 -7.30
C SER A 79 13.40 -15.81 -6.82
N LYS A 80 12.69 -16.49 -5.95
CA LYS A 80 12.92 -17.88 -5.56
C LYS A 80 11.60 -18.61 -5.66
N ILE A 81 11.64 -19.83 -6.20
CA ILE A 81 10.48 -20.70 -6.27
C ILE A 81 10.73 -21.90 -5.36
N PHE A 82 9.72 -22.30 -4.61
CA PHE A 82 9.76 -23.43 -3.70
C PHE A 82 8.55 -24.35 -3.90
N ALA A 83 8.82 -25.60 -4.27
CA ALA A 83 7.83 -26.66 -4.25
C ALA A 83 7.80 -27.31 -2.86
N ILE A 84 6.64 -27.30 -2.21
CA ILE A 84 6.42 -27.98 -0.94
C ILE A 84 6.47 -29.48 -1.21
N PRO A 85 7.38 -30.22 -0.54
CA PRO A 85 7.48 -31.65 -0.74
C PRO A 85 6.31 -32.38 -0.09
N LYS A 86 5.96 -33.56 -0.60
CA LYS A 86 4.91 -34.43 -0.05
C LYS A 86 5.25 -34.98 1.33
N ILE A 87 6.54 -35.21 1.59
CA ILE A 87 7.05 -35.77 2.84
C ILE A 87 7.75 -34.64 3.61
N ASN A 88 7.52 -34.58 4.93
CA ASN A 88 8.05 -33.53 5.80
C ASN A 88 7.62 -32.11 5.39
N SER A 89 6.45 -31.97 4.75
CA SER A 89 5.96 -30.73 4.14
C SER A 89 6.04 -29.51 5.05
N GLN A 90 5.52 -29.63 6.28
CA GLN A 90 5.52 -28.52 7.23
C GLN A 90 6.92 -28.11 7.66
N SER A 91 7.77 -29.09 7.98
CA SER A 91 9.15 -28.83 8.42
C SER A 91 9.97 -28.21 7.30
N SER A 92 9.82 -28.70 6.06
CA SER A 92 10.48 -28.15 4.89
C SER A 92 10.02 -26.73 4.56
N LEU A 93 8.71 -26.46 4.63
CA LEU A 93 8.16 -25.11 4.44
C LEU A 93 8.69 -24.15 5.51
N ASN A 94 8.68 -24.53 6.78
CA ASN A 94 9.18 -23.70 7.87
C ASN A 94 10.69 -23.44 7.73
N ALA A 95 11.49 -24.48 7.43
CA ALA A 95 12.92 -24.34 7.23
C ALA A 95 13.25 -23.40 6.06
N MET A 96 12.53 -23.55 4.95
CA MET A 96 12.68 -22.67 3.79
C MET A 96 12.28 -21.24 4.12
N MET A 97 11.15 -21.03 4.82
CA MET A 97 10.68 -19.69 5.20
C MET A 97 11.66 -19.00 6.15
N SER A 98 12.18 -19.70 7.16
CA SER A 98 13.19 -19.17 8.07
C SER A 98 14.45 -18.77 7.33
N LYS A 99 14.93 -19.62 6.41
CA LYS A 99 16.08 -19.29 5.56
C LYS A 99 15.81 -18.06 4.69
N PHE A 100 14.63 -18.00 4.06
CA PHE A 100 14.23 -16.88 3.22
C PHE A 100 14.22 -15.55 3.97
N VAL A 101 13.63 -15.50 5.17
CA VAL A 101 13.61 -14.29 5.99
C VAL A 101 15.01 -13.90 6.43
N MET A 102 15.79 -14.86 6.96
CA MET A 102 17.15 -14.62 7.44
C MET A 102 18.06 -14.03 6.36
N GLU A 103 17.96 -14.50 5.12
CA GLU A 103 18.79 -14.06 3.99
C GLU A 103 18.36 -12.72 3.38
N ASN A 104 17.14 -12.23 3.65
CA ASN A 104 16.55 -11.11 2.92
C ASN A 104 15.98 -9.98 3.79
N GLN A 105 16.02 -10.11 5.12
CA GLN A 105 15.64 -9.05 6.05
C GLN A 105 16.61 -7.85 6.02
N GLY A 106 16.12 -6.69 6.43
CA GLY A 106 16.88 -5.44 6.47
C GLY A 106 16.01 -4.21 6.25
N GLU A 107 16.51 -3.03 6.62
CA GLU A 107 15.88 -1.78 6.21
C GLU A 107 15.85 -1.65 4.68
N GLY A 108 14.78 -1.05 4.13
CA GLY A 108 14.65 -0.87 2.68
C GLY A 108 14.35 -2.15 1.90
N ARG A 109 14.08 -3.28 2.57
CA ARG A 109 13.73 -4.56 1.95
C ARG A 109 12.22 -4.74 1.86
N LEU A 110 11.75 -5.34 0.76
CA LEU A 110 10.40 -5.88 0.62
C LEU A 110 10.48 -7.36 0.30
N LEU A 111 9.86 -8.17 1.15
CA LEU A 111 9.68 -9.61 0.94
C LEU A 111 8.26 -9.84 0.43
N ILE A 112 8.12 -10.49 -0.72
CA ILE A 112 6.84 -10.87 -1.29
C ILE A 112 6.73 -12.39 -1.21
N VAL A 113 5.75 -12.91 -0.49
CA VAL A 113 5.48 -14.34 -0.36
C VAL A 113 4.18 -14.64 -1.08
N TYR A 114 4.24 -15.48 -2.12
CA TYR A 114 3.10 -15.92 -2.89
C TYR A 114 2.88 -17.42 -2.70
N TYR A 115 1.65 -17.83 -2.39
CA TYR A 115 1.23 -19.23 -2.45
C TYR A 115 0.13 -19.41 -3.49
N GLY A 116 0.32 -20.33 -4.43
CA GLY A 116 -0.70 -20.77 -5.37
C GLY A 116 -1.00 -22.26 -5.18
N GLY A 117 -2.27 -22.61 -4.96
CA GLY A 117 -2.66 -24.02 -4.79
C GLY A 117 -4.01 -24.20 -4.11
N HIS A 118 -4.22 -25.38 -3.52
CA HIS A 118 -5.45 -25.63 -2.76
C HIS A 118 -5.35 -25.06 -1.36
N GLY A 119 -6.49 -24.55 -0.89
CA GLY A 119 -6.68 -24.08 0.47
C GLY A 119 -7.94 -24.68 1.06
N THR A 120 -7.90 -25.01 2.34
CA THR A 120 -9.05 -25.44 3.12
C THR A 120 -8.97 -24.86 4.52
N SER A 121 -10.13 -24.69 5.15
CA SER A 121 -10.23 -24.23 6.53
C SER A 121 -10.87 -25.31 7.38
N SER A 122 -10.21 -25.71 8.46
CA SER A 122 -10.75 -26.71 9.40
C SER A 122 -10.39 -26.34 10.83
N ARG A 123 -11.38 -26.32 11.73
CA ARG A 123 -11.21 -26.03 13.17
C ARG A 123 -10.40 -24.76 13.45
N GLY A 124 -10.64 -23.70 12.68
CA GLY A 124 -9.94 -22.42 12.80
C GLY A 124 -8.49 -22.43 12.28
N LEU A 125 -8.07 -23.46 11.55
CA LEU A 125 -6.80 -23.53 10.83
C LEU A 125 -6.97 -23.08 9.38
N ALA A 126 -5.90 -22.52 8.82
CA ALA A 126 -5.76 -22.23 7.39
C ALA A 126 -4.77 -23.24 6.81
N LEU A 127 -5.30 -24.27 6.12
CA LEU A 127 -4.50 -25.36 5.60
C LEU A 127 -4.26 -25.18 4.11
N TRP A 128 -3.01 -25.31 3.70
CA TRP A 128 -2.61 -25.43 2.30
C TRP A 128 -2.49 -26.89 1.95
N ALA A 129 -3.05 -27.33 0.83
CA ALA A 129 -3.14 -28.74 0.46
C ALA A 129 -2.56 -28.99 -0.94
N ALA A 130 -1.97 -30.17 -1.12
CA ALA A 130 -1.34 -30.55 -2.39
C ALA A 130 -2.34 -30.74 -3.54
N TRP A 131 -3.53 -31.27 -3.25
CA TRP A 131 -4.60 -31.51 -4.22
C TRP A 131 -5.98 -31.38 -3.59
N GLY A 132 -7.00 -31.25 -4.45
CA GLY A 132 -8.40 -31.17 -4.04
C GLY A 132 -8.99 -32.54 -3.70
N THR A 133 -9.78 -32.63 -2.62
CA THR A 133 -10.41 -33.90 -2.19
C THR A 133 -11.48 -34.40 -3.16
N LYS A 134 -12.19 -33.50 -3.85
CA LYS A 134 -13.27 -33.84 -4.79
C LYS A 134 -12.80 -34.61 -6.03
N ARG A 135 -11.57 -34.38 -6.48
CA ARG A 135 -11.01 -35.02 -7.68
C ARG A 135 -10.40 -36.40 -7.39
N HIS A 136 -10.19 -36.72 -6.11
CA HIS A 136 -9.56 -37.96 -5.69
C HIS A 136 -10.29 -38.60 -4.49
N PRO A 137 -11.59 -38.95 -4.62
CA PRO A 137 -12.38 -39.48 -3.51
C PRO A 137 -11.85 -40.80 -2.94
N HIS A 138 -11.06 -41.54 -3.72
CA HIS A 138 -10.45 -42.81 -3.32
C HIS A 138 -8.98 -42.69 -2.88
N ARG A 139 -8.40 -41.48 -2.87
CA ARG A 139 -7.05 -41.26 -2.36
C ARG A 139 -7.08 -40.95 -0.86
N PRO A 140 -6.00 -41.27 -0.12
CA PRO A 140 -5.81 -40.71 1.21
C PRO A 140 -5.87 -39.19 1.18
N SER A 141 -6.23 -38.57 2.31
CA SER A 141 -6.26 -37.12 2.47
C SER A 141 -4.99 -36.48 1.92
N PRO A 142 -5.09 -35.34 1.20
CA PRO A 142 -3.90 -34.67 0.68
C PRO A 142 -2.95 -34.33 1.82
N PRO A 143 -1.63 -34.37 1.58
CA PRO A 143 -0.67 -33.68 2.43
C PRO A 143 -1.11 -32.23 2.61
N THR A 144 -1.03 -31.76 3.85
CA THR A 144 -1.38 -30.39 4.21
C THR A 144 -0.29 -29.76 5.05
N VAL A 145 -0.15 -28.44 4.92
CA VAL A 145 0.60 -27.61 5.87
C VAL A 145 -0.35 -26.60 6.51
N ASP A 146 -0.14 -26.32 7.78
CA ASP A 146 -0.87 -25.29 8.52
C ASP A 146 -0.13 -23.96 8.38
N TRP A 147 -0.75 -23.02 7.68
CA TRP A 147 -0.22 -21.68 7.47
C TRP A 147 0.11 -20.99 8.79
N PHE A 148 -0.70 -21.19 9.83
CA PHE A 148 -0.50 -20.55 11.12
C PHE A 148 0.74 -21.06 11.88
N ARG A 149 1.33 -22.17 11.46
CA ARG A 149 2.64 -22.64 11.97
C ARG A 149 3.82 -22.01 11.23
N THR A 150 3.59 -21.44 10.05
CA THR A 150 4.61 -20.79 9.21
C THR A 150 4.53 -19.27 9.34
N GLN A 151 3.33 -18.70 9.41
CA GLN A 151 3.07 -17.27 9.48
C GLN A 151 3.91 -16.51 10.54
N PRO A 152 4.10 -17.03 11.78
CA PRO A 152 4.89 -16.32 12.78
C PRO A 152 6.34 -16.03 12.36
N ILE A 153 6.91 -16.82 11.44
CA ILE A 153 8.27 -16.62 10.91
C ILE A 153 8.35 -15.28 10.14
N LEU A 154 7.28 -14.91 9.43
CA LEU A 154 7.18 -13.64 8.70
C LEU A 154 6.76 -12.46 9.57
N MET A 155 6.34 -12.73 10.81
CA MET A 155 5.81 -11.73 11.74
C MET A 155 6.76 -11.43 12.91
N SER A 156 7.91 -12.10 13.00
CA SER A 156 8.91 -11.86 14.06
C SER A 156 9.15 -10.35 14.27
N PRO A 157 9.05 -9.83 15.51
CA PRO A 157 9.18 -8.40 15.80
C PRO A 157 10.63 -7.91 15.77
N ASN A 158 11.60 -8.83 15.72
CA ASN A 158 13.03 -8.54 15.70
C ASN A 158 13.58 -8.37 14.28
N ASP A 159 12.79 -8.73 13.26
CA ASP A 159 13.23 -8.64 11.88
C ASP A 159 12.82 -7.29 11.29
N SER A 160 13.55 -6.86 10.26
CA SER A 160 13.27 -5.63 9.52
C SER A 160 12.97 -5.90 8.04
N GLY A 161 12.30 -4.95 7.40
CA GLY A 161 11.82 -5.07 6.02
C GLY A 161 10.35 -5.44 5.96
N ASP A 162 9.64 -4.89 4.99
CA ASP A 162 8.19 -5.06 4.88
C ASP A 162 7.86 -6.40 4.19
N VAL A 163 6.67 -6.93 4.48
CA VAL A 163 6.23 -8.23 3.98
C VAL A 163 4.87 -8.10 3.31
N LEU A 164 4.80 -8.49 2.03
CA LEU A 164 3.55 -8.66 1.30
C LEU A 164 3.28 -10.16 1.12
N ILE A 165 2.15 -10.62 1.64
CA ILE A 165 1.67 -12.00 1.51
C ILE A 165 0.53 -12.03 0.49
N ILE A 166 0.63 -12.91 -0.50
CA ILE A 166 -0.39 -13.11 -1.53
C ILE A 166 -0.78 -14.58 -1.55
N ILE A 167 -2.07 -14.88 -1.39
CA ILE A 167 -2.56 -16.26 -1.30
C ILE A 167 -3.62 -16.49 -2.38
N ASP A 168 -3.24 -17.21 -3.43
CA ASP A 168 -4.14 -17.69 -4.48
C ASP A 168 -4.59 -19.12 -4.17
N ALA A 169 -5.63 -19.22 -3.33
CA ALA A 169 -6.22 -20.47 -2.93
C ALA A 169 -7.69 -20.29 -2.52
N CYS A 170 -8.46 -21.38 -2.57
CA CYS A 170 -9.80 -21.43 -1.99
C CYS A 170 -9.73 -21.23 -0.46
N HIS A 171 -10.75 -20.62 0.13
CA HIS A 171 -10.79 -20.29 1.58
C HIS A 171 -9.57 -19.48 2.08
N SER A 172 -8.84 -18.80 1.17
CA SER A 172 -7.58 -18.12 1.48
C SER A 172 -7.70 -17.03 2.54
N SER A 173 -8.84 -16.35 2.66
CA SER A 173 -9.01 -15.35 3.72
C SER A 173 -9.04 -15.93 5.14
N ALA A 174 -9.19 -17.26 5.31
CA ALA A 174 -9.00 -17.89 6.62
C ALA A 174 -7.56 -17.71 7.13
N ALA A 175 -6.59 -17.47 6.23
CA ALA A 175 -5.20 -17.18 6.56
C ALA A 175 -4.94 -15.75 7.06
N ALA A 176 -5.96 -14.87 7.04
CA ALA A 176 -5.83 -13.46 7.42
C ALA A 176 -5.77 -13.22 8.94
N GLY A 177 -5.95 -14.24 9.78
CA GLY A 177 -5.75 -14.10 11.22
C GLY A 177 -4.27 -13.91 11.55
N ALA A 178 -3.90 -12.83 12.24
CA ALA A 178 -2.56 -12.69 12.81
C ALA A 178 -2.36 -13.70 13.95
N ARG A 179 -1.33 -14.56 13.87
CA ARG A 179 -0.89 -15.41 15.00
C ARG A 179 0.57 -15.15 15.36
N GLY A 180 0.84 -15.09 16.66
CA GLY A 180 2.18 -14.82 17.21
C GLY A 180 2.34 -13.39 17.72
N SER A 181 3.57 -12.98 18.00
CA SER A 181 3.88 -11.60 18.38
C SER A 181 3.64 -10.67 17.20
N VAL A 182 3.05 -9.52 17.47
CA VAL A 182 2.64 -8.59 16.41
C VAL A 182 3.87 -7.85 15.88
N SER A 183 4.04 -7.85 14.56
CA SER A 183 5.28 -7.37 13.94
C SER A 183 5.40 -5.84 14.00
N ASN A 184 6.62 -5.34 14.22
CA ASN A 184 6.93 -3.91 14.15
C ASN A 184 7.12 -3.41 12.70
N ARG A 185 7.28 -4.32 11.74
CA ARG A 185 7.33 -4.03 10.29
C ARG A 185 5.95 -4.03 9.66
N LYS A 186 5.82 -3.47 8.46
CA LYS A 186 4.56 -3.54 7.70
C LYS A 186 4.37 -4.95 7.17
N VAL A 187 3.22 -5.55 7.46
CA VAL A 187 2.81 -6.86 6.93
C VAL A 187 1.41 -6.75 6.34
N GLU A 188 1.28 -6.91 5.03
CA GLU A 188 -0.02 -6.89 4.34
C GLU A 188 -0.31 -8.23 3.69
N LEU A 189 -1.57 -8.61 3.67
CA LEU A 189 -2.04 -9.85 3.08
C LEU A 189 -3.14 -9.56 2.06
N ILE A 190 -3.00 -10.11 0.85
CA ILE A 190 -4.08 -10.24 -0.14
C ILE A 190 -4.39 -11.73 -0.33
N ALA A 191 -5.64 -12.10 -0.13
CA ALA A 191 -6.17 -13.44 -0.36
C ALA A 191 -7.13 -13.40 -1.55
N ALA A 192 -7.02 -14.36 -2.47
CA ALA A 192 -7.82 -14.42 -3.69
C ALA A 192 -9.32 -14.65 -3.46
N ALA A 193 -9.69 -15.19 -2.29
CA ALA A 193 -11.05 -15.59 -1.97
C ALA A 193 -11.38 -15.36 -0.49
N THR A 194 -12.62 -14.98 -0.23
CA THR A 194 -13.21 -14.96 1.12
C THR A 194 -13.43 -16.37 1.68
N VAL A 195 -13.64 -16.47 2.99
CA VAL A 195 -13.95 -17.73 3.67
C VAL A 195 -15.20 -18.35 3.03
N ASN A 196 -15.14 -19.65 2.72
CA ASN A 196 -16.21 -20.40 2.07
C ASN A 196 -16.46 -20.08 0.59
N SER A 197 -15.55 -19.35 -0.07
CA SER A 197 -15.57 -19.15 -1.51
C SER A 197 -14.48 -19.97 -2.24
N SER A 198 -14.78 -20.35 -3.48
CA SER A 198 -13.87 -21.04 -4.39
C SER A 198 -13.31 -20.06 -5.40
N THR A 199 -12.02 -20.16 -5.70
CA THR A 199 -11.41 -19.45 -6.84
C THR A 199 -11.43 -20.33 -8.08
N PRO A 200 -11.38 -19.75 -9.28
CA PRO A 200 -11.05 -20.48 -10.49
C PRO A 200 -9.65 -21.09 -10.35
N GLY A 201 -9.45 -22.28 -10.91
CA GLY A 201 -8.10 -22.84 -11.03
C GLY A 201 -7.22 -22.02 -12.00
N PRO A 202 -5.93 -22.36 -12.10
CA PRO A 202 -5.00 -21.70 -13.00
C PRO A 202 -5.52 -21.56 -14.44
N GLY A 203 -5.32 -20.40 -15.07
CA GLY A 203 -5.80 -20.10 -16.41
C GLY A 203 -6.21 -18.63 -16.62
N HIS A 204 -6.86 -18.32 -17.74
CA HIS A 204 -7.16 -16.94 -18.17
C HIS A 204 -8.02 -16.11 -17.20
N HIS A 205 -8.76 -16.79 -16.32
CA HIS A 205 -9.65 -16.20 -15.32
C HIS A 205 -9.16 -16.42 -13.88
N SER A 206 -7.92 -16.88 -13.69
CA SER A 206 -7.36 -17.08 -12.36
C SER A 206 -7.07 -15.74 -11.68
N PHE A 207 -7.07 -15.76 -10.36
CA PHE A 207 -6.72 -14.58 -9.58
C PHE A 207 -5.33 -14.05 -9.95
N THR A 208 -4.34 -14.93 -10.13
CA THR A 208 -2.97 -14.53 -10.52
C THR A 208 -2.91 -13.74 -11.84
N ILE A 209 -3.67 -14.15 -12.86
CA ILE A 209 -3.69 -13.42 -14.13
C ILE A 209 -4.31 -12.03 -13.95
N HIS A 210 -5.42 -11.94 -13.21
CA HIS A 210 -6.08 -10.67 -12.92
C HIS A 210 -5.21 -9.76 -12.04
N LEU A 211 -4.51 -10.32 -11.05
CA LEU A 211 -3.52 -9.63 -10.22
C LEU A 211 -2.45 -8.96 -11.09
N ILE A 212 -1.86 -9.70 -12.04
CA ILE A 212 -0.86 -9.16 -12.97
C ILE A 212 -1.45 -8.06 -13.87
N ARG A 213 -2.67 -8.25 -14.40
CA ARG A 213 -3.35 -7.25 -15.25
C ARG A 213 -3.58 -5.95 -14.49
N THR A 214 -4.17 -6.02 -13.29
CA THR A 214 -4.44 -4.85 -12.46
C THR A 214 -3.15 -4.13 -12.06
N MET A 215 -2.08 -4.86 -11.72
CA MET A 215 -0.78 -4.22 -11.47
C MET A 215 -0.27 -3.48 -12.72
N LYS A 216 -0.36 -4.06 -13.92
CA LYS A 216 0.06 -3.39 -15.16
C LYS A 216 -0.75 -2.11 -15.43
N GLU A 217 -2.06 -2.16 -15.24
CA GLU A 217 -2.95 -0.99 -15.39
C GLU A 217 -2.55 0.12 -14.43
N LEU A 218 -2.38 -0.19 -13.14
CA LEU A 218 -1.95 0.77 -12.12
C LEU A 218 -0.56 1.37 -12.40
N ILE A 219 0.35 0.58 -12.99
CA ILE A 219 1.65 1.09 -13.42
C ILE A 219 1.50 2.11 -14.55
N ILE A 220 0.64 1.82 -15.52
CA ILE A 220 0.40 2.73 -16.66
C ILE A 220 -0.28 4.02 -16.19
N SER A 221 -1.29 3.91 -15.33
CA SER A 221 -2.09 5.06 -14.89
C SER A 221 -1.43 5.89 -13.79
N GLU A 222 -0.76 5.25 -12.82
CA GLU A 222 -0.25 5.92 -11.62
C GLU A 222 1.28 5.89 -11.49
N GLY A 223 1.97 5.04 -12.27
CA GLY A 223 3.43 4.86 -12.23
C GLY A 223 3.95 4.08 -11.01
N ARG A 224 3.22 4.13 -9.89
CA ARG A 224 3.46 3.40 -8.64
C ARG A 224 2.15 3.36 -7.86
N PHE A 225 1.95 2.36 -7.02
CA PHE A 225 0.68 2.17 -6.32
C PHE A 225 0.90 1.48 -4.98
N SER A 226 -0.01 1.68 -4.03
CA SER A 226 0.01 0.93 -2.78
C SER A 226 -0.68 -0.42 -2.93
N VAL A 227 -0.34 -1.38 -2.06
CA VAL A 227 -1.07 -2.66 -1.96
C VAL A 227 -2.54 -2.43 -1.61
N SER A 228 -2.87 -1.44 -0.79
CA SER A 228 -4.26 -1.05 -0.51
C SER A 228 -4.99 -0.57 -1.76
N THR A 229 -4.31 0.18 -2.65
CA THR A 229 -4.86 0.63 -3.94
C THR A 229 -5.03 -0.54 -4.89
N LEU A 230 -4.04 -1.43 -4.99
CA LEU A 230 -4.14 -2.68 -5.74
C LEU A 230 -5.36 -3.49 -5.32
N ASN A 231 -5.53 -3.72 -4.02
CA ASN A 231 -6.68 -4.45 -3.50
C ASN A 231 -8.02 -3.74 -3.80
N ARG A 232 -8.07 -2.40 -3.71
CA ARG A 232 -9.27 -1.64 -4.10
C ARG A 232 -9.64 -1.93 -5.55
N HIS A 233 -8.67 -1.90 -6.47
CA HIS A 233 -8.92 -2.18 -7.89
C HIS A 233 -9.32 -3.63 -8.13
N LEU A 234 -8.69 -4.59 -7.43
CA LEU A 234 -9.07 -6.00 -7.52
C LEU A 234 -10.50 -6.29 -7.03
N GLN A 235 -11.04 -5.47 -6.12
CA GLN A 235 -12.43 -5.57 -5.67
C GLN A 235 -13.44 -4.91 -6.62
N LEU A 236 -13.01 -4.05 -7.54
CA LEU A 236 -13.92 -3.42 -8.50
C LEU A 236 -14.42 -4.47 -9.51
N ARG A 237 -15.68 -4.35 -9.93
CA ARG A 237 -16.31 -5.30 -10.88
C ARG A 237 -15.56 -5.41 -12.21
N GLU A 238 -14.87 -4.35 -12.61
CA GLU A 238 -14.05 -4.29 -13.82
C GLU A 238 -12.88 -5.30 -13.78
N ALA A 239 -12.40 -5.65 -12.57
CA ALA A 239 -11.38 -6.68 -12.41
C ALA A 239 -11.87 -8.08 -12.85
N SER A 240 -13.18 -8.28 -13.06
CA SER A 240 -13.77 -9.51 -13.61
C SER A 240 -13.38 -10.80 -12.87
N LEU A 241 -13.07 -10.67 -11.57
CA LEU A 241 -12.77 -11.80 -10.70
C LEU A 241 -14.07 -12.52 -10.30
N LEU A 242 -14.01 -13.86 -10.30
CA LEU A 242 -15.14 -14.70 -9.89
C LEU A 242 -15.30 -14.80 -8.37
N ALA A 243 -14.26 -14.45 -7.61
CA ALA A 243 -14.28 -14.37 -6.15
C ALA A 243 -13.76 -13.00 -5.71
N THR A 244 -14.35 -12.43 -4.66
CA THR A 244 -13.90 -11.15 -4.11
C THR A 244 -12.61 -11.37 -3.31
N PRO A 245 -11.51 -10.67 -3.66
CA PRO A 245 -10.29 -10.72 -2.88
C PRO A 245 -10.47 -10.11 -1.50
N HIS A 246 -9.76 -10.66 -0.54
CA HIS A 246 -9.71 -10.19 0.83
C HIS A 246 -8.37 -9.53 1.12
N TYR A 247 -8.39 -8.39 1.80
CA TYR A 247 -7.18 -7.70 2.24
C TYR A 247 -7.14 -7.58 3.76
N SER A 248 -5.95 -7.74 4.33
CA SER A 248 -5.72 -7.57 5.75
C SER A 248 -4.38 -6.90 6.01
N ASP A 249 -4.38 -5.98 6.97
CA ASP A 249 -3.16 -5.44 7.57
C ASP A 249 -2.85 -6.23 8.84
N LEU A 250 -1.71 -6.94 8.86
CA LEU A 250 -1.28 -7.80 9.96
C LEU A 250 -0.26 -7.12 10.87
N SER A 251 -0.02 -5.82 10.67
CA SER A 251 0.96 -5.04 11.41
C SER A 251 0.48 -4.67 12.81
N ALA A 252 1.40 -4.52 13.77
CA ALA A 252 1.06 -4.08 15.14
C ALA A 252 0.63 -2.62 15.19
N ASN A 253 1.22 -1.83 14.30
CA ASN A 253 1.07 -0.40 14.24
C ASN A 253 0.35 -0.03 12.95
N ASP A 254 -0.43 1.05 12.98
CA ASP A 254 -1.06 1.65 11.79
C ASP A 254 0.01 2.26 10.89
N LEU A 255 0.70 1.41 10.12
CA LEU A 255 1.78 1.78 9.21
C LEU A 255 1.20 2.04 7.80
N PRO A 256 1.77 2.97 7.01
CA PRO A 256 1.34 3.18 5.63
C PRO A 256 1.39 1.89 4.81
N SER A 257 0.47 1.76 3.85
CA SER A 257 0.43 0.60 2.95
C SER A 257 1.74 0.48 2.13
N ILE A 258 2.16 -0.77 1.86
CA ILE A 258 3.36 -1.09 1.08
C ILE A 258 3.22 -0.43 -0.29
N MET A 259 4.24 0.34 -0.68
CA MET A 259 4.29 1.02 -1.97
C MET A 259 5.07 0.18 -2.98
N LEU A 260 4.37 -0.32 -4.00
CA LEU A 260 4.97 -1.00 -5.12
C LEU A 260 5.40 0.03 -6.17
N CYS A 261 6.72 0.16 -6.30
CA CYS A 261 7.37 1.06 -7.25
C CYS A 261 8.07 0.21 -8.32
N PRO A 262 7.58 0.20 -9.57
CA PRO A 262 8.31 -0.39 -10.69
C PRO A 262 9.72 0.16 -10.73
N ALA A 263 10.69 -0.73 -10.87
CA ALA A 263 12.06 -0.32 -11.05
C ALA A 263 12.15 0.32 -12.43
N ASP A 264 12.63 1.58 -12.51
CA ASP A 264 12.73 2.38 -13.75
C ASP A 264 12.69 1.51 -15.00
N VAL A 265 11.47 1.34 -15.52
CA VAL A 265 11.20 0.57 -16.73
C VAL A 265 11.82 1.43 -17.82
N GLY A 266 13.08 1.15 -18.14
CA GLY A 266 13.66 1.68 -19.36
C GLY A 266 12.75 1.28 -20.50
N ALA A 267 12.35 2.26 -21.32
CA ALA A 267 11.80 2.07 -22.67
C ALA A 267 10.31 1.69 -22.85
N VAL A 268 9.38 2.53 -22.35
CA VAL A 268 8.14 2.83 -23.14
C VAL A 268 7.96 4.34 -23.41
N SER A 269 8.91 5.18 -22.99
CA SER A 269 9.05 6.53 -23.54
C SER A 269 10.51 6.85 -23.73
N ALA A 270 10.91 7.04 -24.99
CA ALA A 270 12.26 7.31 -25.43
C ALA A 270 12.70 8.69 -24.94
N ILE A 271 13.37 8.76 -23.79
CA ILE A 271 14.25 9.88 -23.43
C ILE A 271 15.52 9.28 -22.78
N PRO A 272 16.74 9.61 -23.27
CA PRO A 272 18.00 9.12 -22.74
C PRO A 272 18.18 9.39 -21.24
N ARG A 273 18.88 8.47 -20.57
CA ARG A 273 19.03 8.37 -19.11
C ARG A 273 19.84 9.50 -18.45
N ASP A 274 20.44 10.42 -19.21
CA ASP A 274 21.27 11.51 -18.68
C ASP A 274 20.49 12.78 -18.30
N GLU A 275 19.18 12.86 -18.58
CA GLU A 275 18.38 14.06 -18.29
C GLU A 275 17.11 13.83 -17.45
N ARG A 276 17.03 12.76 -16.65
CA ARG A 276 16.05 12.75 -15.54
C ARG A 276 16.56 13.67 -14.43
N LYS A 277 16.45 15.00 -14.65
CA LYS A 277 16.49 16.00 -13.58
C LYS A 277 15.59 15.46 -12.46
N LYS A 278 16.15 15.19 -11.28
CA LYS A 278 15.37 14.90 -10.07
C LYS A 278 14.26 15.95 -10.04
N LYS A 279 13.00 15.56 -10.30
CA LYS A 279 11.90 16.52 -10.32
C LYS A 279 11.97 17.28 -9.01
N ALA A 280 12.05 18.60 -9.08
CA ALA A 280 12.15 19.43 -7.91
C ALA A 280 10.97 19.11 -6.99
N LYS A 281 11.25 18.84 -5.71
CA LYS A 281 10.19 18.71 -4.71
C LYS A 281 9.49 20.06 -4.60
N THR A 282 8.17 20.08 -4.74
CA THR A 282 7.36 21.25 -4.43
C THR A 282 6.92 21.16 -2.97
N TYR A 283 7.11 22.25 -2.22
CA TYR A 283 6.73 22.34 -0.82
C TYR A 283 5.51 23.25 -0.67
N LEU A 284 4.54 22.81 0.14
CA LEU A 284 3.37 23.60 0.54
C LEU A 284 3.49 23.94 2.02
N ASN A 285 3.32 25.22 2.36
CA ASN A 285 3.21 25.64 3.76
C ASN A 285 1.74 25.53 4.19
N LEU A 286 1.46 24.62 5.12
CA LEU A 286 0.12 24.37 5.64
C LEU A 286 0.03 24.87 7.09
N VAL A 287 -1.02 25.62 7.42
CA VAL A 287 -1.34 25.98 8.82
C VAL A 287 -2.55 25.16 9.26
N ILE A 288 -2.38 24.35 10.30
CA ILE A 288 -3.43 23.52 10.88
C ILE A 288 -3.86 24.15 12.21
N GLY A 289 -5.16 24.48 12.33
CA GLY A 289 -5.74 24.94 13.60
C GLY A 289 -6.10 23.75 14.48
N ILE A 290 -5.66 23.77 15.73
CA ILE A 290 -5.95 22.74 16.74
C ILE A 290 -6.66 23.43 17.92
N ASN A 291 -7.72 22.80 18.43
CA ASN A 291 -8.58 23.34 19.50
C ASN A 291 -8.04 23.07 20.92
N GLN A 292 -6.82 22.56 21.03
CA GLN A 292 -6.14 22.24 22.29
C GLN A 292 -4.65 22.55 22.18
N GLU A 293 -3.96 22.54 23.32
CA GLU A 293 -2.50 22.71 23.33
C GLU A 293 -1.82 21.49 22.68
N VAL A 294 -0.76 21.74 21.92
CA VAL A 294 0.00 20.68 21.24
C VAL A 294 0.97 20.06 22.25
N ASP A 295 0.64 18.84 22.67
CA ASP A 295 1.49 17.97 23.47
C ASP A 295 1.94 16.74 22.65
N GLU A 296 2.68 15.82 23.27
CA GLU A 296 3.15 14.60 22.60
C GLU A 296 1.99 13.72 22.11
N LYS A 297 0.89 13.65 22.85
CA LYS A 297 -0.27 12.83 22.48
C LYS A 297 -0.91 13.36 21.20
N VAL A 298 -1.15 14.67 21.11
CA VAL A 298 -1.68 15.33 19.91
C VAL A 298 -0.77 15.09 18.71
N LEU A 299 0.55 15.20 18.89
CA LEU A 299 1.49 14.93 17.80
C LEU A 299 1.40 13.49 17.29
N MET A 300 1.25 12.52 18.18
CA MET A 300 1.11 11.12 17.79
C MET A 300 -0.22 10.87 17.06
N GLU A 301 -1.30 11.54 17.47
CA GLU A 301 -2.59 11.52 16.75
C GLU A 301 -2.45 12.14 15.34
N MET A 302 -1.75 13.26 15.19
CA MET A 302 -1.47 13.88 13.88
C MET A 302 -0.61 12.98 13.00
N VAL A 303 0.42 12.36 13.58
CA VAL A 303 1.27 11.38 12.89
C VAL A 303 0.42 10.20 12.41
N ALA A 304 -0.45 9.64 13.24
CA ALA A 304 -1.37 8.57 12.86
C ALA A 304 -2.33 9.03 11.73
N TRP A 305 -2.86 10.24 11.81
CA TRP A 305 -3.68 10.83 10.74
C TRP A 305 -2.92 10.91 9.41
N LEU A 306 -1.68 11.37 9.42
CA LEU A 306 -0.83 11.40 8.22
C LEU A 306 -0.54 9.99 7.68
N LYS A 307 -0.34 8.99 8.54
CA LYS A 307 -0.14 7.60 8.12
C LYS A 307 -1.35 7.09 7.35
N LYS A 308 -2.54 7.32 7.90
CA LYS A 308 -3.81 6.82 7.37
C LYS A 308 -4.28 7.55 6.12
N SER A 309 -4.09 8.87 6.07
CA SER A 309 -4.83 9.74 5.15
C SER A 309 -3.96 10.62 4.26
N ALA A 310 -2.62 10.60 4.38
CA ALA A 310 -1.78 11.43 3.52
C ALA A 310 -1.94 11.04 2.04
N PRO A 311 -2.25 11.99 1.14
CA PRO A 311 -2.34 11.73 -0.29
C PRO A 311 -1.07 11.08 -0.84
N GLY A 312 -1.19 10.21 -1.85
CA GLY A 312 -0.04 9.49 -2.44
C GLY A 312 1.04 10.40 -3.06
N VAL A 313 0.70 11.66 -3.35
CA VAL A 313 1.65 12.68 -3.80
C VAL A 313 2.51 13.23 -2.65
N VAL A 314 2.07 13.12 -1.40
CA VAL A 314 2.80 13.60 -0.22
C VAL A 314 3.95 12.65 0.07
N CYS A 315 5.15 13.20 -0.06
CA CYS A 315 6.41 12.46 -0.03
C CYS A 315 7.28 12.87 1.19
N GLU A 316 6.86 13.90 1.92
CA GLU A 316 7.55 14.47 3.07
C GLU A 316 6.55 15.37 3.80
N CYS A 317 6.65 15.43 5.13
CA CYS A 317 5.93 16.39 5.95
C CYS A 317 6.88 16.86 7.05
N GLU A 318 6.97 18.18 7.23
CA GLU A 318 7.81 18.79 8.25
C GLU A 318 6.98 19.82 9.02
N MET A 319 6.99 19.69 10.35
CA MET A 319 6.49 20.73 11.23
C MET A 319 7.56 21.81 11.35
N LEU A 320 7.19 23.03 10.97
CA LEU A 320 8.08 24.18 11.00
C LEU A 320 7.97 24.95 12.32
N ASP A 321 6.74 25.17 12.83
CA ASP A 321 6.49 25.87 14.10
C ASP A 321 5.14 25.47 14.72
N VAL A 322 4.97 25.78 16.00
CA VAL A 322 3.70 25.72 16.74
C VAL A 322 3.31 27.15 17.15
N LEU A 323 2.25 27.65 16.54
CA LEU A 323 1.82 29.04 16.64
C LEU A 323 0.58 29.18 17.52
N ARG A 324 0.45 30.30 18.23
CA ARG A 324 -0.80 30.75 18.86
C ARG A 324 -1.38 31.90 18.06
N ARG A 325 -2.69 31.83 17.80
CA ARG A 325 -3.43 32.95 17.22
C ARG A 325 -3.53 34.05 18.28
N VAL A 326 -3.22 35.28 17.90
CA VAL A 326 -3.43 36.42 18.80
C VAL A 326 -4.91 36.77 18.71
N GLU A 327 -5.67 36.50 19.77
CA GLU A 327 -7.00 37.10 19.89
C GLU A 327 -6.82 38.61 19.94
N ARG A 328 -7.49 39.33 19.03
CA ARG A 328 -7.64 40.78 19.20
C ARG A 328 -8.40 40.95 20.50
N ALA A 329 -7.75 41.49 21.52
CA ALA A 329 -8.45 42.04 22.66
C ALA A 329 -9.50 42.99 22.10
N THR A 330 -10.77 42.67 22.29
CA THR A 330 -11.85 43.65 22.20
C THR A 330 -11.58 44.66 23.30
N VAL A 331 -10.77 45.67 22.99
CA VAL A 331 -10.60 46.84 23.84
C VAL A 331 -11.96 47.51 23.85
N GLY A 332 -12.65 47.40 24.99
CA GLY A 332 -13.88 48.12 25.24
C GLY A 332 -13.63 49.61 25.01
N SER A 333 -14.47 50.23 24.17
CA SER A 333 -14.66 51.68 24.18
C SER A 333 -16.07 51.95 24.67
N PRO A 334 -16.26 52.87 25.64
CA PRO A 334 -17.57 53.21 26.14
C PRO A 334 -18.31 54.09 25.14
N GLY A 335 -19.55 53.70 24.84
CA GLY A 335 -20.66 54.54 24.36
C GLY A 335 -20.42 55.47 23.17
N TYR A 336 -20.87 55.06 21.99
CA TYR A 336 -21.74 55.87 21.14
C TYR A 336 -22.58 54.93 20.27
N GLY A 337 -23.87 55.23 20.16
CA GLY A 337 -24.92 54.32 19.68
C GLY A 337 -24.89 54.01 18.19
N ALA A 338 -25.58 52.92 17.86
CA ALA A 338 -26.27 52.61 16.61
C ALA A 338 -25.52 52.87 15.29
N ASN A 339 -24.98 51.79 14.71
CA ASN A 339 -25.53 51.25 13.46
C ASN A 339 -24.94 49.85 13.22
N MET A 340 -25.81 48.83 13.25
CA MET A 340 -25.53 47.55 12.61
C MET A 340 -25.55 47.79 11.09
N GLU A 341 -24.39 48.00 10.49
CA GLU A 341 -24.21 47.60 9.10
C GLU A 341 -23.81 46.13 9.12
N GLU A 342 -24.80 45.30 8.85
CA GLU A 342 -24.66 43.94 8.40
C GLU A 342 -23.70 43.95 7.19
N VAL A 343 -22.51 43.37 7.34
CA VAL A 343 -21.62 43.11 6.20
C VAL A 343 -22.28 42.00 5.40
N VAL A 344 -23.21 42.41 4.53
CA VAL A 344 -23.71 41.62 3.42
C VAL A 344 -22.51 41.25 2.59
N LEU A 345 -22.20 39.96 2.52
CA LEU A 345 -21.33 39.41 1.49
C LEU A 345 -21.93 39.81 0.14
N ASP A 346 -21.24 40.68 -0.58
CA ASP A 346 -21.58 41.08 -1.95
C ASP A 346 -21.76 39.80 -2.81
N PRO A 347 -22.98 39.49 -3.30
CA PRO A 347 -23.21 38.34 -4.16
C PRO A 347 -22.54 38.49 -5.55
N GLY A 348 -21.93 39.64 -5.84
CA GLY A 348 -21.32 39.96 -7.13
C GLY A 348 -19.95 39.33 -7.43
N LEU A 349 -19.28 38.66 -6.48
CA LEU A 349 -17.93 38.12 -6.72
C LEU A 349 -17.88 36.72 -7.39
N TYR A 350 -19.02 36.20 -7.86
CA TYR A 350 -19.11 34.96 -8.67
C TYR A 350 -19.47 35.21 -10.15
N GLN A 351 -19.04 36.33 -10.72
CA GLN A 351 -19.11 36.56 -12.17
C GLN A 351 -17.80 37.14 -12.72
N SER A 352 -16.75 36.31 -12.82
CA SER A 352 -15.64 36.55 -13.76
C SER A 352 -14.81 35.32 -14.16
N LEU A 353 -15.35 34.10 -14.00
CA LEU A 353 -14.79 32.92 -14.67
C LEU A 353 -15.66 32.58 -15.89
N GLY A 354 -15.22 33.00 -17.07
CA GLY A 354 -15.68 32.42 -18.33
C GLY A 354 -14.55 31.59 -18.98
N PRO A 355 -14.84 30.76 -20.01
CA PRO A 355 -16.15 30.27 -20.43
C PRO A 355 -16.38 28.80 -20.05
N SER A 356 -17.68 28.48 -19.93
CA SER A 356 -18.33 27.19 -20.11
C SER A 356 -17.54 26.17 -20.94
N ILE A 357 -17.13 25.06 -20.32
CA ILE A 357 -16.82 23.82 -21.06
C ILE A 357 -18.16 23.24 -21.46
N ASP A 358 -18.43 23.27 -22.77
CA ASP A 358 -19.64 22.75 -23.37
C ASP A 358 -19.70 21.22 -23.23
N ALA A 359 -20.90 20.68 -23.06
CA ALA A 359 -21.15 19.25 -22.85
C ALA A 359 -20.91 18.38 -24.12
N GLY A 360 -20.22 18.93 -25.13
CA GLY A 360 -19.81 18.26 -26.37
C GLY A 360 -18.32 17.87 -26.43
N ASP A 361 -17.47 18.37 -25.54
CA ASP A 361 -16.00 18.18 -25.63
C ASP A 361 -15.45 16.98 -24.83
N LEU A 362 -16.31 16.22 -24.15
CA LEU A 362 -15.94 14.93 -23.51
C LEU A 362 -16.08 13.73 -24.45
N ALA A 363 -16.38 13.94 -25.74
CA ALA A 363 -16.58 12.88 -26.72
C ALA A 363 -15.37 12.58 -27.63
N ASN A 364 -14.22 13.27 -27.48
CA ASN A 364 -13.06 13.11 -28.36
C ASN A 364 -11.76 12.60 -27.70
N ILE A 365 -11.83 11.99 -26.50
CA ILE A 365 -10.72 11.20 -25.91
C ILE A 365 -11.13 9.72 -25.75
N ALA A 366 -11.99 9.24 -26.64
CA ALA A 366 -12.22 7.83 -26.86
C ALA A 366 -12.39 7.63 -28.36
N ILE A 367 -11.89 6.50 -28.87
CA ILE A 367 -11.96 6.05 -30.27
C ILE A 367 -10.78 6.50 -31.15
N GLY A 368 -9.60 5.93 -30.85
CA GLY A 368 -8.49 5.73 -31.78
C GLY A 368 -8.35 4.24 -32.12
N ARG A 369 -9.11 3.79 -33.13
CA ARG A 369 -9.01 2.57 -33.95
C ARG A 369 -8.04 1.45 -33.50
N TRP A 370 -8.61 0.33 -33.07
CA TRP A 370 -8.10 -1.02 -33.36
C TRP A 370 -9.18 -1.78 -34.12
N ALA A 371 -9.18 -1.58 -35.44
CA ALA A 371 -9.86 -2.42 -36.40
C ALA A 371 -8.84 -2.67 -37.51
N GLU A 372 -8.26 -3.86 -37.51
CA GLU A 372 -7.62 -4.58 -38.62
C GLU A 372 -6.74 -5.67 -38.02
N TYR A 373 -7.31 -6.85 -37.77
CA TYR A 373 -6.66 -8.15 -37.95
C TYR A 373 -7.77 -9.22 -37.88
N SER A 374 -8.55 -9.26 -38.97
CA SER A 374 -9.41 -10.38 -39.34
C SER A 374 -9.36 -10.50 -40.87
N GLY A 375 -8.77 -11.59 -41.36
CA GLY A 375 -8.52 -11.89 -42.79
C GLY A 375 -7.04 -11.76 -43.11
N THR A 376 -6.26 -12.82 -43.32
CA THR A 376 -6.50 -14.10 -44.01
C THR A 376 -5.85 -15.29 -43.35
#